data_AF-A0A0B6YC53-F1
#
_entry.id   AF-A0A0B6YC53-F1
#
_cell.length_a   1.000
_cell.length_b   1.000
_cell.length_c   1.000
_cell.angle_alpha   90.00
_cell.angle_beta   90.00
_cell.angle_gamma   90.00
#
_symmetry.space_group_name_H-M   'P 1'
#
loop_
_entity.id
_entity.type
_entity.pdbx_description
1 polymer ?
#
loop_
_entity_poly.entity_id
_entity_poly.type
_entity_poly.pdbx_seq_one_letter_code
_entity_poly.pdbx_strand_id
1 'polypeptide(L)'
;PLAVMVFVHGESYEMGTGNAYDGSVLSSYGDVIVVTLNYRLGVLGFLSTDDKSAMGNYAVLDIIQALIWLRDNIASFSGDPHNV
;
A
#
# COMPACT_ATOMS: atom_id res chain seq x y z
N PRO A 1 -2.03 -20.68 5.42
CA PRO A 1 -1.58 -19.37 4.90
C PRO A 1 -2.23 -18.30 5.78
N LEU A 2 -1.49 -17.24 6.13
CA LEU A 2 -1.95 -16.20 7.06
C LEU A 2 -2.77 -15.15 6.31
N ALA A 3 -3.75 -14.55 6.99
CA ALA A 3 -4.42 -13.34 6.48
C ALA A 3 -3.39 -12.21 6.34
N VAL A 4 -3.56 -11.36 5.33
CA VAL A 4 -2.67 -10.24 5.03
C VAL A 4 -3.42 -8.96 5.36
N MET A 5 -2.83 -8.10 6.18
CA MET A 5 -3.37 -6.78 6.49
C MET A 5 -2.49 -5.72 5.82
N VAL A 6 -3.05 -4.98 4.88
CA VAL A 6 -2.36 -3.89 4.18
C VAL A 6 -2.73 -2.56 4.80
N PHE A 7 -1.74 -1.86 5.35
CA PHE A 7 -1.91 -0.53 5.92
C PHE A 7 -1.40 0.55 4.94
N VAL A 8 -2.33 1.37 4.47
CA VAL A 8 -2.04 2.57 3.66
C VAL A 8 -2.02 3.76 4.59
N HIS A 9 -0.83 4.33 4.80
CA HIS A 9 -0.70 5.54 5.63
C HIS A 9 -1.44 6.73 5.00
N GLY A 10 -1.82 7.70 5.83
CA GLY A 10 -2.45 8.94 5.37
C GLY A 10 -1.93 10.11 6.17
N GLU A 11 -1.82 11.28 5.53
CA GLU A 11 -1.39 12.56 6.11
C GLU A 11 -1.65 13.64 5.03
N SER A 12 -2.94 13.87 4.77
CA SER A 12 -3.46 14.78 3.74
C SER A 12 -2.96 14.56 2.30
N TYR A 13 -2.43 13.38 1.99
CA TYR A 13 -1.80 13.03 0.70
C TYR A 13 -0.51 13.78 0.35
N GLU A 14 -0.03 14.65 1.23
CA GLU A 14 1.14 15.51 0.98
C GLU A 14 2.42 14.98 1.63
N MET A 15 2.28 14.24 2.72
CA MET A 15 3.39 13.75 3.52
C MET A 15 3.08 12.38 4.14
N GLY A 16 4.07 11.84 4.87
CA GLY A 16 3.99 10.56 5.55
C GLY A 16 4.76 9.45 4.85
N THR A 17 4.82 8.30 5.50
CA THR A 17 5.49 7.11 4.98
C THR A 17 4.98 5.86 5.69
N GLY A 18 4.89 4.74 4.97
CA GLY A 18 4.61 3.44 5.59
C GLY A 18 5.66 3.04 6.63
N ASN A 19 6.87 3.58 6.54
CA ASN A 19 7.99 3.28 7.43
C ASN A 19 7.76 3.78 8.87
N ALA A 20 6.86 4.75 9.07
CA ALA A 20 6.53 5.28 10.38
C ALA A 20 5.71 4.30 11.25
N TYR A 21 5.20 3.21 10.65
CA TYR A 21 4.31 2.26 11.28
C TYR A 21 5.00 0.90 11.40
N ASP A 22 5.45 0.55 12.62
CA ASP A 22 6.01 -0.77 12.92
C ASP A 22 4.90 -1.83 13.02
N GLY A 23 4.90 -2.78 12.09
CA GLY A 23 3.93 -3.87 12.03
C GLY A 23 4.23 -5.06 12.95
N SER A 24 5.36 -5.08 13.66
CA SER A 24 5.88 -6.27 14.35
C SER A 24 4.93 -6.79 15.44
N VAL A 25 4.40 -5.90 16.27
CA VAL A 25 3.49 -6.28 17.37
C VAL A 25 2.17 -6.81 16.82
N LEU A 26 1.60 -6.14 15.81
CA LEU A 26 0.33 -6.55 15.20
C LEU A 26 0.48 -7.89 14.46
N SER A 27 1.59 -8.09 13.74
CA SER A 27 1.88 -9.36 13.07
C SER A 27 2.03 -10.50 14.08
N SER A 28 2.77 -10.27 15.18
CA SER A 28 2.98 -11.29 16.21
C SER A 28 1.72 -11.60 17.02
N TYR A 29 0.92 -10.60 17.38
CA TYR A 29 -0.24 -10.79 18.25
C TYR A 29 -1.48 -11.24 17.48
N GLY A 30 -1.67 -10.72 16.26
CA GLY A 30 -2.82 -11.02 15.42
C GLY A 30 -2.68 -12.32 14.62
N ASP A 31 -1.50 -12.92 14.59
CA ASP A 31 -1.17 -14.06 13.71
C ASP A 31 -1.53 -13.76 12.24
N VAL A 32 -1.05 -12.62 11.76
CA VAL A 32 -1.28 -12.09 10.41
C VAL A 32 0.01 -11.55 9.80
N ILE A 33 0.07 -11.48 8.48
CA ILE A 33 1.11 -10.73 7.78
C ILE A 33 0.69 -9.26 7.71
N VAL A 34 1.53 -8.36 8.20
CA VAL A 34 1.29 -6.91 8.10
C VAL A 34 2.18 -6.33 7.01
N VAL A 35 1.57 -5.60 6.08
CA VAL A 35 2.25 -4.89 5.00
C VAL A 35 1.99 -3.40 5.13
N THR A 36 3.05 -2.61 5.30
CA THR A 36 2.98 -1.15 5.11
C THR A 36 3.60 -0.82 3.76
N LEU A 37 3.07 0.19 3.06
CA LEU A 37 3.56 0.58 1.74
C LEU A 37 3.83 2.07 1.67
N ASN A 38 4.62 2.47 0.68
CA ASN A 38 4.78 3.86 0.29
C ASN A 38 4.13 4.06 -1.08
N TYR A 39 3.41 5.16 -1.25
CA TYR A 39 2.85 5.62 -2.52
C TYR A 39 3.32 7.05 -2.79
N ARG A 40 3.27 7.50 -4.05
CA ARG A 40 3.65 8.88 -4.37
C ARG A 40 2.74 9.89 -3.66
N LEU A 41 3.32 10.99 -3.21
CA LEU A 41 2.63 12.04 -2.46
C LEU A 41 2.64 13.38 -3.20
N GLY A 42 1.78 14.29 -2.76
CA GLY A 42 1.67 15.67 -3.23
C GLY A 42 1.58 15.77 -4.74
N VAL A 43 2.32 16.72 -5.31
CA VAL A 43 2.36 16.97 -6.76
C VAL A 43 2.74 15.71 -7.55
N LEU A 44 3.68 14.90 -7.08
CA LEU A 44 4.10 13.69 -7.79
C LEU A 44 3.05 12.57 -7.77
N GLY A 45 2.18 12.56 -6.76
CA GLY A 45 1.12 11.57 -6.60
C GLY A 45 -0.20 11.97 -7.28
N PHE A 46 -0.51 13.26 -7.32
CA PHE A 46 -1.87 13.72 -7.61
C PHE A 46 -1.98 14.86 -8.63
N LEU A 47 -0.88 15.37 -9.19
CA LEU A 47 -0.95 16.42 -10.22
C LEU A 47 -1.86 15.98 -11.38
N SER A 48 -2.87 16.79 -11.66
CA SER A 48 -3.75 16.63 -12.80
C SER A 48 -3.85 17.95 -13.57
N THR A 49 -3.83 17.86 -14.89
CA THR A 49 -4.11 18.98 -15.81
C THR A 49 -5.56 18.99 -16.29
N ASP A 50 -6.40 18.09 -15.78
CA ASP A 50 -7.80 17.90 -16.21
C ASP A 50 -7.93 17.59 -17.72
N ASP A 51 -6.86 17.06 -18.31
CA ASP A 51 -6.79 16.58 -19.68
C ASP A 51 -5.87 15.34 -19.77
N LYS A 52 -5.49 14.93 -20.99
CA LYS A 52 -4.65 13.74 -21.20
C LYS A 52 -3.16 13.96 -20.93
N SER A 53 -2.73 15.19 -20.66
CA SER A 53 -1.32 15.52 -20.43
C SER A 53 -0.85 14.99 -19.08
N ALA A 54 -1.67 15.17 -18.03
CA ALA A 54 -1.50 14.56 -16.72
C ALA A 54 -2.88 14.22 -16.12
N MET A 55 -3.22 12.93 -16.05
CA MET A 55 -4.53 12.46 -15.60
C MET A 55 -4.69 12.38 -14.07
N GLY A 56 -3.61 12.61 -13.31
CA GLY A 56 -3.61 12.51 -11.85
C GLY A 56 -3.76 11.09 -11.29
N ASN A 57 -4.06 11.00 -10.00
CA ASN A 57 -4.27 9.76 -9.25
C ASN A 57 -3.13 8.72 -9.35
N TYR A 58 -1.92 9.18 -9.64
CA TYR A 58 -0.74 8.34 -9.74
C TYR A 58 -0.42 7.60 -8.44
N ALA A 59 -0.71 8.23 -7.30
CA ALA A 59 -0.67 7.64 -5.96
C ALA A 59 -1.61 6.45 -5.80
N VAL A 60 -2.84 6.57 -6.32
CA VAL A 60 -3.84 5.49 -6.28
C VAL A 60 -3.37 4.33 -7.16
N LEU A 61 -2.78 4.63 -8.32
CA LEU A 61 -2.17 3.62 -9.18
C LEU A 61 -1.01 2.88 -8.48
N ASP A 62 -0.21 3.57 -7.65
CA ASP A 62 0.83 2.91 -6.86
C ASP A 62 0.24 1.94 -5.85
N ILE A 63 -0.85 2.32 -5.17
CA ILE A 63 -1.55 1.44 -4.22
C ILE A 63 -2.13 0.22 -4.95
N ILE A 64 -2.79 0.42 -6.09
CA ILE A 64 -3.31 -0.68 -6.92
C ILE A 64 -2.16 -1.61 -7.34
N GLN A 65 -1.04 -1.05 -7.78
CA GLN A 65 0.12 -1.83 -8.19
C GLN A 65 0.74 -2.61 -7.02
N ALA A 66 0.75 -2.05 -5.80
CA ALA A 66 1.18 -2.76 -4.61
C ALA A 66 0.23 -3.93 -4.27
N LEU A 67 -1.09 -3.75 -4.40
CA LEU A 67 -2.06 -4.83 -4.19
C LEU A 67 -1.93 -5.93 -5.24
N ILE A 68 -1.69 -5.59 -6.51
CA ILE A 68 -1.38 -6.56 -7.57
C ILE A 68 -0.11 -7.34 -7.21
N TRP A 69 0.94 -6.64 -6.77
CA TRP A 69 2.17 -7.29 -6.35
C TRP A 69 1.93 -8.25 -5.18
N LEU A 70 1.14 -7.86 -4.18
CA LEU A 70 0.81 -8.74 -3.05
C LEU A 70 0.03 -9.96 -3.53
N ARG A 71 -1.00 -9.80 -4.36
CA ARG A 71 -1.75 -10.93 -4.94
C ARG A 71 -0.82 -11.94 -5.62
N ASP A 72 0.18 -11.45 -6.35
CA ASP A 72 1.06 -12.29 -7.16
C ASP A 72 2.24 -12.89 -6.37
N ASN A 73 2.60 -12.32 -5.20
CA ASN A 73 3.84 -12.67 -4.48
C ASN A 73 3.66 -13.08 -3.00
N ILE A 74 2.55 -12.70 -2.35
CA ILE A 74 2.43 -12.84 -0.88
C ILE A 74 2.40 -14.30 -0.42
N ALA A 75 2.02 -15.22 -1.30
CA ALA A 75 2.08 -16.66 -1.05
C ALA A 75 3.51 -17.14 -0.73
N SER A 76 4.54 -16.51 -1.29
CA SER A 76 5.95 -16.81 -0.99
C SER A 76 6.35 -16.44 0.44
N PHE A 77 5.57 -15.59 1.10
CA PHE A 77 5.73 -15.20 2.50
C PHE A 77 4.76 -15.95 3.43
N SER A 78 4.12 -17.03 2.94
CA SER A 78 3.09 -17.79 3.64
C SER A 78 1.75 -17.06 3.83
N GLY A 79 1.50 -15.96 3.09
CA GLY A 79 0.23 -15.24 3.10
C GLY A 79 -0.83 -15.86 2.18
N ASP A 80 -2.10 -15.57 2.46
CA ASP A 80 -3.24 -15.93 1.61
C ASP A 80 -3.56 -14.78 0.63
N PRO A 81 -3.32 -14.94 -0.69
CA PRO A 81 -3.62 -13.90 -1.67
C PRO A 81 -5.13 -13.65 -1.86
N HIS A 82 -6.01 -14.48 -1.30
CA HIS A 82 -7.46 -14.31 -1.32
C HIS A 82 -8.02 -13.69 -0.04
N ASN A 83 -7.16 -13.36 0.93
CA ASN A 83 -7.52 -12.73 2.19
C ASN A 83 -6.52 -11.61 2.52
N VAL A 84 -6.63 -10.53 1.74
CA VAL A 84 -5.80 -9.30 1.74
C VAL A 84 -6.67 -8.09 2.05
#